data_AF-A0A142XAD2-F1
#
_entry.id   AF-A0A142XAD2-F1
#
_cell.length_a   1.000
_cell.length_b   1.000
_cell.length_c   1.000
_cell.angle_alpha   90.00
_cell.angle_beta   90.00
_cell.angle_gamma   90.00
#
_symmetry.space_group_name_H-M   'P 1'
#
loop_
_entity.id
_entity.type
_entity.pdbx_description
1 polymer ?
#
loop_
_entity_poly.entity_id
_entity_poly.type
_entity_poly.pdbx_seq_one_letter_code
_entity_poly.pdbx_strand_id
1 'polypeptide(L)'
;MSVDKEKEPVPPRDFHRPEPNFHQAHIPMALPDPMSLLGFTDRWLALGVVTRERVEALGREFESSSDKNPEHYRYAAFRDYLAAHRPLQPAVAEALYLLGEAGPDRGMGGAMTRDIACLPECPSVVRDRALGSGERSLVAAVRQAVLIAELACGLTEELFDRCLTAANGAVHRALVARPELTRWQLERIAEAGANRAVRNLAAVRLRGWR
;
A
#
# COMPACT_ATOMS: atom_id res chain seq x y z
N MET A 1 -34.22 45.26 -46.58
CA MET A 1 -35.35 44.63 -45.87
C MET A 1 -35.06 44.75 -44.39
N SER A 2 -35.59 45.80 -43.78
CA SER A 2 -35.44 46.12 -42.36
C SER A 2 -36.43 45.28 -41.57
N VAL A 3 -35.93 44.49 -40.62
CA VAL A 3 -36.77 43.66 -39.76
C VAL A 3 -37.08 44.48 -38.51
N ASP A 4 -38.37 44.78 -38.34
CA ASP A 4 -38.94 45.47 -37.18
C ASP A 4 -38.63 44.71 -35.88
N LYS A 5 -38.09 45.44 -34.91
CA LYS A 5 -37.89 44.95 -33.55
C LYS A 5 -39.20 45.13 -32.77
N GLU A 6 -39.98 44.08 -32.65
CA GLU A 6 -41.10 44.01 -31.72
C GLU A 6 -40.59 44.14 -30.28
N LYS A 7 -41.15 45.13 -29.56
CA LYS A 7 -40.90 45.34 -28.13
C LYS A 7 -41.66 44.29 -27.33
N GLU A 8 -40.92 43.44 -26.63
CA GLU A 8 -41.49 42.49 -25.67
C GLU A 8 -42.14 43.22 -24.47
N PRO A 9 -43.27 42.70 -23.96
CA PRO A 9 -43.99 43.27 -22.83
C PRO A 9 -43.24 43.07 -21.51
N VAL A 10 -43.13 44.14 -20.73
CA VAL A 10 -42.50 44.13 -19.40
C VAL A 10 -43.42 43.37 -18.42
N PRO A 11 -42.92 42.33 -17.73
CA PRO A 11 -43.72 41.58 -16.76
C PRO A 11 -44.03 42.41 -15.50
N PRO A 12 -45.17 42.14 -14.84
CA PRO A 12 -45.57 42.85 -13.63
C PRO A 12 -44.60 42.59 -12.48
N ARG A 13 -44.36 43.64 -11.68
CA ARG A 13 -43.54 43.59 -10.46
C ARG A 13 -44.24 42.73 -9.41
N ASP A 14 -43.69 41.55 -9.16
CA ASP A 14 -44.19 40.66 -8.11
C ASP A 14 -43.97 41.23 -6.71
N PHE A 15 -44.98 40.95 -5.90
CA PHE A 15 -45.17 41.35 -4.53
C PHE A 15 -44.04 40.88 -3.61
N HIS A 16 -43.77 41.72 -2.62
CA HIS A 16 -42.93 41.49 -1.44
C HIS A 16 -42.91 40.01 -1.01
N ARG A 17 -41.81 39.29 -1.30
CA ARG A 17 -41.50 38.04 -0.60
C ARG A 17 -41.13 38.42 0.84
N PRO A 18 -41.81 37.87 1.87
CA PRO A 18 -41.32 38.01 3.24
C PRO A 18 -39.90 37.45 3.30
N GLU A 19 -38.97 38.22 3.87
CA GLU A 19 -37.60 37.76 4.07
C GLU A 19 -37.65 36.46 4.91
N PRO A 20 -36.98 35.38 4.47
CA PRO A 20 -36.87 34.20 5.29
C PRO A 20 -36.20 34.61 6.59
N ASN A 21 -36.89 34.38 7.71
CA ASN A 21 -36.35 34.63 9.03
C ASN A 21 -35.20 33.63 9.26
N PHE A 22 -33.96 34.04 8.97
CA PHE A 22 -32.74 33.24 9.07
C PHE A 22 -32.26 33.04 10.52
N HIS A 23 -33.17 33.06 11.50
CA HIS A 23 -32.90 32.49 12.82
C HIS A 23 -33.11 30.97 12.80
N GLN A 24 -32.52 30.29 11.81
CA GLN A 24 -32.28 28.85 11.92
C GLN A 24 -31.20 28.70 12.99
N ALA A 25 -31.62 28.29 14.18
CA ALA A 25 -30.72 27.82 15.21
C ALA A 25 -29.74 26.84 14.55
N HIS A 26 -28.45 27.13 14.61
CA HIS A 26 -27.40 26.19 14.26
C HIS A 26 -27.62 24.95 15.12
N ILE A 27 -28.32 23.95 14.58
CA ILE A 27 -28.37 22.62 15.18
C ILE A 27 -26.92 22.16 15.14
N PRO A 28 -26.24 21.95 16.29
CA PRO A 28 -24.92 21.38 16.28
C PRO A 28 -25.04 20.02 15.60
N MET A 29 -24.53 19.92 14.37
CA MET A 29 -24.42 18.62 13.72
C MET A 29 -23.54 17.79 14.65
N ALA A 30 -24.10 16.71 15.19
CA ALA A 30 -23.31 15.73 15.91
C ALA A 30 -22.10 15.39 15.04
N LEU A 31 -20.90 15.50 15.61
CA LEU A 31 -19.69 15.15 14.89
C LEU A 31 -19.85 13.71 14.37
N PRO A 32 -19.45 13.44 13.12
CA PRO A 32 -19.54 12.10 12.56
C PRO A 32 -18.79 11.14 13.48
N ASP A 33 -19.37 9.96 13.69
CA ASP A 33 -18.74 8.88 14.46
C ASP A 33 -17.31 8.61 13.93
N PRO A 34 -16.28 8.52 14.80
CA PRO A 34 -14.90 8.34 14.39
C PRO A 34 -14.64 7.16 13.46
N MET A 35 -15.40 6.05 13.55
CA MET A 35 -15.26 4.94 12.60
C MET A 35 -15.62 5.39 11.19
N SER A 36 -16.76 6.07 11.03
CA SER A 36 -17.18 6.60 9.74
C SER A 36 -16.27 7.72 9.25
N LEU A 37 -15.83 8.62 10.14
CA LEU A 37 -14.95 9.73 9.82
C LEU A 37 -13.61 9.26 9.24
N LEU A 38 -13.01 8.24 9.87
CA LEU A 38 -11.72 7.69 9.46
C LEU A 38 -11.86 6.55 8.45
N GLY A 39 -13.08 6.11 8.16
CA GLY A 39 -13.38 5.02 7.25
C GLY A 39 -12.93 3.65 7.75
N PHE A 40 -12.87 3.44 9.07
CA PHE A 40 -12.73 2.10 9.64
C PHE A 40 -14.05 1.34 9.46
N THR A 41 -13.96 0.03 9.21
CA THR A 41 -15.12 -0.85 9.14
C THR A 41 -15.12 -1.82 10.33
N ASP A 42 -16.24 -2.45 10.62
CA ASP A 42 -16.32 -3.46 11.69
C ASP A 42 -15.32 -4.60 11.51
N ARG A 43 -14.89 -4.87 10.27
CA ARG A 43 -13.86 -5.86 9.97
C ARG A 43 -12.50 -5.51 10.57
N TRP A 44 -12.15 -4.22 10.68
CA TRP A 44 -10.92 -3.77 11.35
C TRP A 44 -10.95 -4.06 12.85
N LEU A 45 -12.10 -3.84 13.50
CA LEU A 45 -12.32 -4.17 14.91
C LEU A 45 -12.32 -5.69 15.13
N ALA A 46 -13.01 -6.43 14.27
CA ALA A 46 -13.10 -7.89 14.37
C ALA A 46 -11.75 -8.60 14.23
N LEU A 47 -10.84 -8.04 13.42
CA LEU A 47 -9.47 -8.52 13.29
C LEU A 47 -8.52 -8.03 14.40
N GLY A 48 -9.00 -7.12 15.27
CA GLY A 48 -8.19 -6.50 16.31
C GLY A 48 -7.12 -5.55 15.78
N VAL A 49 -7.22 -5.11 14.52
CA VAL A 49 -6.27 -4.14 13.93
C VAL A 49 -6.36 -2.81 14.66
N VAL A 50 -7.56 -2.45 15.09
CA VAL A 50 -7.85 -1.33 15.99
C VAL A 50 -8.84 -1.76 17.06
N THR A 51 -8.83 -1.07 18.20
CA THR A 51 -9.90 -1.12 19.21
C THR A 51 -10.77 0.13 19.08
N ARG A 52 -11.95 0.15 19.72
CA ARG A 52 -12.82 1.35 19.71
C ARG A 52 -12.13 2.55 20.33
N GLU A 53 -11.43 2.34 21.44
CA GLU A 53 -10.68 3.37 22.16
C GLU A 53 -9.56 3.95 21.27
N ARG A 54 -8.89 3.09 20.49
CA ARG A 54 -7.88 3.55 19.52
C ARG A 54 -8.50 4.38 18.41
N VAL A 55 -9.65 3.96 17.86
CA VAL A 55 -10.33 4.73 16.80
C VAL A 55 -10.80 6.10 17.31
N GLU A 56 -11.33 6.18 18.53
CA GLU A 56 -11.68 7.46 19.15
C GLU A 56 -10.47 8.37 19.35
N ALA A 57 -9.34 7.81 19.80
CA ALA A 57 -8.10 8.55 19.94
C ALA A 57 -7.59 9.10 18.60
N LEU A 58 -7.64 8.26 17.54
CA LEU A 58 -7.30 8.69 16.19
C LEU A 58 -8.26 9.75 15.66
N GLY A 59 -9.54 9.70 16.02
CA GLY A 59 -10.53 10.73 15.66
C GLY A 59 -10.17 12.10 16.24
N ARG A 60 -9.82 12.16 17.54
CA ARG A 60 -9.35 13.40 18.18
C ARG A 60 -8.04 13.91 17.58
N GLU A 61 -7.13 12.99 17.25
CA GLU A 61 -5.89 13.33 16.56
C GLU A 61 -6.19 13.93 15.17
N PHE A 62 -7.06 13.28 14.39
CA PHE A 62 -7.49 13.77 13.08
C PHE A 62 -8.14 15.14 13.14
N GLU A 63 -8.93 15.45 14.18
CA GLU A 63 -9.53 16.79 14.35
C GLU A 63 -8.50 17.87 14.64
N SER A 64 -7.50 17.56 15.47
CA SER A 64 -6.47 18.51 15.91
C SER A 64 -5.25 18.62 14.99
N SER A 65 -4.99 17.61 14.15
CA SER A 65 -3.83 17.56 13.27
C SER A 65 -3.99 18.43 12.02
N SER A 66 -2.89 18.74 11.35
CA SER A 66 -2.92 19.29 9.98
C SER A 66 -3.13 18.23 8.90
N ASP A 67 -2.92 16.95 9.23
CA ASP A 67 -3.14 15.83 8.30
C ASP A 67 -4.61 15.42 8.32
N LYS A 68 -5.34 15.82 7.28
CA LYS A 68 -6.75 15.50 7.12
C LYS A 68 -7.00 14.34 6.16
N ASN A 69 -6.02 13.44 5.94
CA ASN A 69 -6.21 12.24 5.13
C ASN A 69 -6.52 11.00 6.00
N PRO A 70 -7.78 10.52 6.06
CA PRO A 70 -8.16 9.30 6.80
C PRO A 70 -7.35 8.05 6.44
N GLU A 71 -6.88 7.97 5.19
CA GLU A 71 -6.06 6.88 4.69
C GLU A 71 -4.78 6.69 5.51
N HIS A 72 -4.12 7.79 5.87
CA HIS A 72 -2.87 7.74 6.62
C HIS A 72 -3.08 7.12 8.01
N TYR A 73 -4.19 7.45 8.67
CA TYR A 73 -4.54 6.91 9.97
C TYR A 73 -4.84 5.41 9.92
N ARG A 74 -5.59 4.96 8.91
CA ARG A 74 -5.88 3.53 8.71
C ARG A 74 -4.61 2.75 8.38
N TYR A 75 -3.79 3.28 7.49
CA TYR A 75 -2.54 2.62 7.11
C TYR A 75 -1.55 2.58 8.27
N ALA A 76 -1.43 3.67 9.04
CA ALA A 76 -0.61 3.70 10.26
C ALA A 76 -1.07 2.64 11.28
N ALA A 77 -2.37 2.56 11.56
CA ALA A 77 -2.91 1.53 12.45
C ALA A 77 -2.62 0.10 11.97
N PHE A 78 -2.74 -0.16 10.66
CA PHE A 78 -2.35 -1.43 10.06
C PHE A 78 -0.87 -1.75 10.25
N ARG A 79 0.01 -0.76 10.02
CA ARG A 79 1.46 -0.91 10.18
C ARG A 79 1.86 -1.16 11.63
N ASP A 80 1.24 -0.44 12.57
CA ASP A 80 1.42 -0.66 14.01
C ASP A 80 1.01 -2.07 14.41
N TYR A 81 -0.15 -2.53 13.93
CA TYR A 81 -0.63 -3.89 14.15
C TYR A 81 0.37 -4.93 13.62
N LEU A 82 0.84 -4.78 12.38
CA LEU A 82 1.84 -5.68 11.80
C LEU A 82 3.13 -5.71 12.61
N ALA A 83 3.61 -4.56 13.09
CA ALA A 83 4.82 -4.52 13.89
C ALA A 83 4.67 -5.30 15.21
N ALA A 84 3.49 -5.21 15.85
CA ALA A 84 3.22 -5.83 17.14
C ALA A 84 2.91 -7.35 17.09
N HIS A 85 2.41 -7.84 15.95
CA HIS A 85 1.86 -9.21 15.86
C HIS A 85 2.66 -10.16 14.96
N ARG A 86 3.88 -9.79 14.56
CA ARG A 86 4.73 -10.67 13.75
C ARG A 86 5.53 -11.66 14.61
N PRO A 87 5.67 -12.93 14.16
CA PRO A 87 5.18 -13.49 12.91
C PRO A 87 3.65 -13.72 12.89
N LEU A 88 3.01 -13.47 11.74
CA LEU A 88 1.57 -13.64 11.60
C LEU A 88 1.17 -15.12 11.51
N GLN A 89 0.07 -15.47 12.18
CA GLN A 89 -0.61 -16.74 11.93
C GLN A 89 -1.21 -16.75 10.50
N PRO A 90 -1.21 -17.89 9.79
CA PRO A 90 -1.66 -17.95 8.40
C PRO A 90 -3.06 -17.38 8.16
N ALA A 91 -4.02 -17.72 9.03
CA ALA A 91 -5.39 -17.22 8.93
C ALA A 91 -5.48 -15.69 9.10
N VAL A 92 -4.65 -15.11 9.97
CA VAL A 92 -4.60 -13.65 10.18
C VAL A 92 -4.00 -12.96 8.95
N ALA A 93 -2.93 -13.51 8.38
CA ALA A 93 -2.33 -12.97 7.15
C ALA A 93 -3.34 -12.95 5.99
N GLU A 94 -4.06 -14.06 5.79
CA GLU A 94 -5.11 -14.10 4.76
C GLU A 94 -6.24 -13.10 5.04
N ALA A 95 -6.69 -12.99 6.29
CA ALA A 95 -7.78 -12.09 6.64
C ALA A 95 -7.40 -10.60 6.46
N LEU A 96 -6.14 -10.23 6.76
CA LEU A 96 -5.58 -8.89 6.51
C LEU A 96 -5.39 -8.61 5.03
N TYR A 97 -4.94 -9.59 4.25
CA TYR A 97 -4.83 -9.45 2.81
C TYR A 97 -6.21 -9.16 2.18
N LEU A 98 -7.21 -9.97 2.53
CA LEU A 98 -8.59 -9.77 2.10
C LEU A 98 -9.21 -8.45 2.62
N LEU A 99 -8.75 -7.94 3.77
CA LEU A 99 -9.15 -6.61 4.26
C LEU A 99 -8.64 -5.51 3.33
N GLY A 100 -7.38 -5.62 2.87
CA GLY A 100 -6.81 -4.70 1.88
C GLY A 100 -7.53 -4.75 0.53
N GLU A 101 -7.85 -5.95 0.03
CA GLU A 101 -8.59 -6.11 -1.24
C GLU A 101 -10.01 -5.52 -1.21
N ALA A 102 -10.69 -5.63 -0.08
CA ALA A 102 -12.05 -5.12 0.09
C ALA A 102 -12.10 -3.61 0.42
N GLY A 103 -10.94 -2.96 0.59
CA GLY A 103 -10.85 -1.55 0.95
C GLY A 103 -11.43 -0.63 -0.14
N PRO A 104 -12.14 0.45 0.22
CA PRO A 104 -12.66 1.40 -0.77
C PRO A 104 -11.54 2.21 -1.44
N ASP A 105 -10.41 2.36 -0.75
CA ASP A 105 -9.22 3.02 -1.27
C ASP A 105 -8.28 1.99 -1.91
N ARG A 106 -8.13 2.06 -3.23
CA ARG A 106 -7.26 1.16 -3.99
C ARG A 106 -5.77 1.37 -3.70
N GLY A 107 -5.35 2.60 -3.41
CA GLY A 107 -3.96 2.92 -3.11
C GLY A 107 -3.52 2.27 -1.80
N MET A 108 -4.28 2.54 -0.73
CA MET A 108 -4.07 1.94 0.58
C MET A 108 -4.23 0.42 0.56
N GLY A 109 -5.29 -0.07 -0.08
CA GLY A 109 -5.57 -1.51 -0.18
C GLY A 109 -4.46 -2.25 -0.93
N GLY A 110 -3.94 -1.68 -2.02
CA GLY A 110 -2.79 -2.18 -2.75
C GLY A 110 -1.50 -2.19 -1.91
N ALA A 111 -1.27 -1.16 -1.10
CA ALA A 111 -0.14 -1.11 -0.18
C ALA A 111 -0.24 -2.19 0.91
N MET A 112 -1.41 -2.36 1.53
CA MET A 112 -1.66 -3.39 2.55
C MET A 112 -1.47 -4.80 2.00
N THR A 113 -2.09 -5.12 0.86
CA THR A 113 -1.97 -6.44 0.21
C THR A 113 -0.53 -6.75 -0.16
N ARG A 114 0.20 -5.76 -0.70
CA ARG A 114 1.64 -5.89 -0.98
C ARG A 114 2.45 -6.17 0.26
N ASP A 115 2.24 -5.41 1.34
CA ASP A 115 2.95 -5.59 2.60
C ASP A 115 2.80 -7.00 3.15
N ILE A 116 1.56 -7.52 3.18
CA ILE A 116 1.29 -8.90 3.60
C ILE A 116 1.95 -9.91 2.67
N ALA A 117 1.73 -9.79 1.36
CA ALA A 117 2.21 -10.76 0.38
C ALA A 117 3.75 -10.86 0.34
N CYS A 118 4.45 -9.79 0.72
CA CYS A 118 5.91 -9.73 0.77
C CYS A 118 6.52 -10.14 2.11
N LEU A 119 5.72 -10.50 3.13
CA LEU A 119 6.26 -10.97 4.40
C LEU A 119 7.01 -12.32 4.22
N PRO A 120 8.15 -12.53 4.90
CA PRO A 120 8.85 -13.82 4.92
C PRO A 120 7.96 -14.99 5.36
N GLU A 121 7.13 -14.78 6.37
CA GLU A 121 6.18 -15.74 6.93
C GLU A 121 4.84 -15.81 6.17
N CYS A 122 4.68 -15.05 5.07
CA CYS A 122 3.44 -15.01 4.30
C CYS A 122 3.06 -16.42 3.81
N PRO A 123 1.83 -16.90 4.08
CA PRO A 123 1.34 -18.19 3.59
C PRO A 123 1.35 -18.27 2.06
N SER A 124 1.60 -19.48 1.53
CA SER A 124 1.59 -19.72 0.08
C SER A 124 0.27 -19.32 -0.57
N VAL A 125 -0.88 -19.61 0.05
CA VAL A 125 -2.20 -19.23 -0.48
C VAL A 125 -2.35 -17.73 -0.74
N VAL A 126 -1.78 -16.89 0.13
CA VAL A 126 -1.81 -15.43 -0.04
C VAL A 126 -0.86 -14.99 -1.15
N ARG A 127 0.33 -15.60 -1.23
CA ARG A 127 1.29 -15.34 -2.32
C ARG A 127 0.73 -15.75 -3.67
N ASP A 128 0.11 -16.92 -3.77
CA ASP A 128 -0.49 -17.43 -5.01
C ASP A 128 -1.64 -16.53 -5.47
N ARG A 129 -2.50 -16.08 -4.53
CA ARG A 129 -3.53 -15.08 -4.81
C ARG A 129 -2.92 -13.78 -5.33
N ALA A 130 -1.88 -13.25 -4.69
CA ALA A 130 -1.21 -12.03 -5.12
C ALA A 130 -0.54 -12.17 -6.50
N LEU A 131 0.08 -13.33 -6.79
CA LEU A 131 0.67 -13.66 -8.09
C LEU A 131 -0.40 -13.80 -9.19
N GLY A 132 -1.60 -14.28 -8.84
CA GLY A 132 -2.75 -14.42 -9.73
C GLY A 132 -3.60 -13.16 -9.92
N SER A 133 -3.35 -12.08 -9.18
CA SER A 133 -4.15 -10.85 -9.20
C SER A 133 -4.16 -10.10 -10.55
N GLY A 134 -3.15 -10.33 -11.40
CA GLY A 134 -2.93 -9.56 -12.63
C GLY A 134 -2.32 -8.17 -12.39
N GLU A 135 -2.18 -7.72 -11.14
CA GLU A 135 -1.59 -6.43 -10.83
C GLU A 135 -0.05 -6.49 -10.95
N ARG A 136 0.47 -6.01 -12.08
CA ARG A 136 1.90 -6.11 -12.44
C ARG A 136 2.86 -5.66 -11.34
N SER A 137 2.55 -4.56 -10.64
CA SER A 137 3.34 -4.03 -9.52
C SER A 137 3.41 -5.00 -8.35
N LEU A 138 2.26 -5.52 -7.93
CA LEU A 138 2.15 -6.49 -6.83
C LEU A 138 2.86 -7.80 -7.19
N VAL A 139 2.59 -8.35 -8.37
CA VAL A 139 3.22 -9.58 -8.87
C VAL A 139 4.75 -9.46 -8.88
N ALA A 140 5.28 -8.35 -9.39
CA ALA A 140 6.72 -8.11 -9.40
C ALA A 140 7.31 -8.04 -7.98
N ALA A 141 6.62 -7.37 -7.06
CA ALA A 141 7.05 -7.27 -5.66
C ALA A 141 7.07 -8.64 -4.96
N VAL A 142 6.03 -9.45 -5.15
CA VAL A 142 5.95 -10.80 -4.57
C VAL A 142 7.03 -11.72 -5.12
N ARG A 143 7.28 -11.72 -6.44
CA ARG A 143 8.37 -12.49 -7.05
C ARG A 143 9.74 -12.11 -6.48
N GLN A 144 9.97 -10.80 -6.32
CA GLN A 144 11.19 -10.30 -5.67
C GLN A 144 11.30 -10.80 -4.23
N ALA A 145 10.24 -10.69 -3.44
CA ALA A 145 10.23 -11.12 -2.04
C ALA A 145 10.50 -12.62 -1.88
N VAL A 146 9.91 -13.45 -2.74
CA VAL A 146 10.13 -14.90 -2.77
C VAL A 146 11.60 -15.23 -3.03
N LEU A 147 12.22 -14.65 -4.06
CA LEU A 147 13.63 -14.89 -4.36
C LEU A 147 14.56 -14.44 -3.22
N ILE A 148 14.26 -13.30 -2.58
CA ILE A 148 15.03 -12.84 -1.42
C ILE A 148 14.89 -13.79 -0.23
N ALA A 149 13.69 -14.33 0.01
CA ALA A 149 13.45 -15.30 1.08
C ALA A 149 14.18 -16.63 0.80
N GLU A 150 14.13 -17.14 -0.43
CA GLU A 150 14.86 -18.34 -0.83
C GLU A 150 16.38 -18.17 -0.65
N LEU A 151 16.94 -17.02 -1.02
CA LEU A 151 18.36 -16.71 -0.81
C LEU A 151 18.76 -16.70 0.67
N ALA A 152 17.83 -16.39 1.58
CA ALA A 152 18.10 -16.44 3.01
C ALA A 152 18.28 -17.89 3.51
N CYS A 153 17.63 -18.87 2.86
CA CYS A 153 17.72 -20.29 3.20
C CYS A 153 18.98 -20.97 2.65
N GLY A 154 19.60 -20.41 1.62
CA GLY A 154 20.84 -20.91 1.02
C GLY A 154 20.89 -20.64 -0.48
N LEU A 155 22.10 -20.69 -1.05
CA LEU A 155 22.31 -20.50 -2.49
C LEU A 155 22.53 -21.84 -3.19
N THR A 156 21.64 -22.18 -4.13
CA THR A 156 21.84 -23.26 -5.09
C THR A 156 22.17 -22.70 -6.47
N GLU A 157 22.72 -23.52 -7.37
CA GLU A 157 22.98 -23.15 -8.76
C GLU A 157 21.70 -22.68 -9.49
N GLU A 158 20.60 -23.42 -9.30
CA GLU A 158 19.29 -23.09 -9.89
C GLU A 158 18.75 -21.76 -9.36
N LEU A 159 18.86 -21.52 -8.05
CA LEU A 159 18.45 -20.26 -7.45
C LEU A 159 19.30 -19.10 -7.95
N PHE A 160 20.62 -19.31 -8.09
CA PHE A 160 21.52 -18.31 -8.68
C PHE A 160 21.05 -17.89 -10.07
N ASP A 161 20.76 -18.84 -10.95
CA ASP A 161 20.30 -18.56 -12.32
C ASP A 161 18.93 -17.85 -12.32
N ARG A 162 17.97 -18.32 -11.51
CA ARG A 162 16.65 -17.66 -11.35
C ARG A 162 16.80 -16.20 -10.88
N CYS A 163 17.67 -15.95 -9.91
CA CYS A 163 17.94 -14.61 -9.42
C CYS A 163 18.57 -13.71 -10.50
N LEU A 164 19.52 -14.23 -11.27
CA LEU A 164 20.19 -13.47 -12.33
C LEU A 164 19.25 -13.15 -13.51
N THR A 165 18.39 -14.10 -13.90
CA THR A 165 17.40 -13.92 -14.97
C THR A 165 16.30 -12.93 -14.60
N ALA A 166 15.95 -12.81 -13.32
CA ALA A 166 14.93 -11.87 -12.86
C ALA A 166 15.27 -10.40 -13.16
N ALA A 167 16.54 -10.08 -13.44
CA ALA A 167 17.03 -8.74 -13.78
C ALA A 167 16.58 -7.65 -12.78
N ASN A 168 16.42 -8.04 -11.51
CA ASN A 168 15.92 -7.17 -10.45
C ASN A 168 17.09 -6.69 -9.56
N GLY A 169 17.26 -5.37 -9.47
CA GLY A 169 18.38 -4.78 -8.73
C GLY A 169 18.41 -5.09 -7.23
N ALA A 170 17.25 -5.28 -6.58
CA ALA A 170 17.19 -5.65 -5.17
C ALA A 170 17.58 -7.13 -4.98
N VAL A 171 17.05 -8.03 -5.83
CA VAL A 171 17.43 -9.45 -5.82
C VAL A 171 18.93 -9.61 -6.08
N HIS A 172 19.48 -8.95 -7.10
CA HIS A 172 20.91 -9.07 -7.40
C HIS A 172 21.78 -8.47 -6.30
N ARG A 173 21.35 -7.40 -5.61
CA ARG A 173 22.08 -6.89 -4.43
C ARG A 173 22.08 -7.91 -3.29
N ALA A 174 20.94 -8.53 -3.01
CA ALA A 174 20.86 -9.61 -2.02
C ALA A 174 21.75 -10.81 -2.42
N LEU A 175 21.77 -11.17 -3.70
CA LEU A 175 22.64 -12.22 -4.25
C LEU A 175 24.12 -11.87 -4.06
N VAL A 176 24.57 -10.67 -4.45
CA VAL A 176 25.96 -10.21 -4.30
C VAL A 176 26.40 -10.14 -2.82
N ALA A 177 25.47 -10.06 -1.86
CA ALA A 177 25.81 -10.07 -0.45
C ALA A 177 26.11 -11.48 0.11
N ARG A 178 25.81 -12.55 -0.62
CA ARG A 178 25.95 -13.94 -0.14
C ARG A 178 27.42 -14.37 0.00
N PRO A 179 27.94 -14.72 1.19
CA PRO A 179 29.35 -15.06 1.41
C PRO A 179 29.83 -16.23 0.54
N GLU A 180 28.96 -17.18 0.25
CA GLU A 180 29.22 -18.43 -0.47
C GLU A 180 29.35 -18.30 -2.00
N LEU A 181 29.12 -17.12 -2.58
CA LEU A 181 29.25 -16.93 -4.03
C LEU A 181 30.62 -17.33 -4.55
N THR A 182 30.69 -18.15 -5.59
CA THR A 182 31.98 -18.48 -6.21
C THR A 182 32.52 -17.30 -7.04
N ARG A 183 33.82 -17.36 -7.36
CA ARG A 183 34.45 -16.39 -8.27
C ARG A 183 33.71 -16.32 -9.62
N TRP A 184 33.37 -17.46 -10.20
CA TRP A 184 32.64 -17.55 -11.47
C TRP A 184 31.25 -16.91 -11.39
N GLN A 185 30.52 -17.14 -10.29
CA GLN A 185 29.22 -16.50 -10.05
C GLN A 185 29.35 -14.97 -9.93
N LEU A 186 30.39 -14.47 -9.25
CA LEU A 186 30.66 -13.03 -9.18
C LEU A 186 31.00 -12.42 -10.54
N GLU A 187 31.77 -13.13 -11.37
CA GLU A 187 32.06 -12.73 -12.75
C GLU A 187 30.77 -12.59 -13.58
N ARG A 188 29.88 -13.59 -13.49
CA ARG A 188 28.55 -13.53 -14.14
C ARG A 188 27.70 -12.35 -13.69
N ILE A 189 27.70 -12.02 -12.39
CA ILE A 189 26.95 -10.85 -11.90
C ILE A 189 27.61 -9.54 -12.35
N ALA A 190 28.95 -9.48 -12.41
CA ALA A 190 29.66 -8.30 -12.88
C ALA A 190 29.35 -7.99 -14.36
N GLU A 191 29.08 -9.02 -15.16
CA GLU A 191 28.67 -8.89 -16.55
C GLU A 191 27.17 -8.59 -16.71
N ALA A 192 26.30 -9.44 -16.15
CA ALA A 192 24.86 -9.42 -16.38
C ALA A 192 24.03 -8.73 -15.27
N GLY A 193 24.68 -8.05 -14.32
CA GLY A 193 23.99 -7.39 -13.21
C GLY A 193 22.93 -6.38 -13.68
N ALA A 194 21.77 -6.41 -13.03
CA ALA A 194 20.56 -5.65 -13.39
C ALA A 194 20.80 -4.14 -13.60
N ASN A 195 21.81 -3.57 -12.95
CA ASN A 195 22.23 -2.18 -13.15
C ASN A 195 23.73 -2.02 -12.85
N ARG A 196 24.26 -0.83 -13.20
CA ARG A 196 25.68 -0.49 -12.99
C ARG A 196 26.13 -0.64 -11.53
N ALA A 197 25.28 -0.27 -10.56
CA ALA A 197 25.63 -0.37 -9.15
C ALA A 197 25.86 -1.83 -8.73
N VAL A 198 24.98 -2.74 -9.15
CA VAL A 198 25.12 -4.19 -8.93
C VAL A 198 26.41 -4.72 -9.56
N ARG A 199 26.66 -4.38 -10.83
CA ARG A 199 27.87 -4.84 -11.54
C ARG A 199 29.14 -4.36 -10.85
N ASN A 200 29.15 -3.10 -10.38
CA ASN A 200 30.27 -2.54 -9.62
C ASN A 200 30.47 -3.25 -8.28
N LEU A 201 29.40 -3.55 -7.53
CA LEU A 201 29.50 -4.29 -6.27
C LEU A 201 30.13 -5.67 -6.47
N ALA A 202 29.69 -6.41 -7.50
CA ALA A 202 30.28 -7.70 -7.85
C ALA A 202 31.76 -7.57 -8.23
N ALA A 203 32.13 -6.59 -9.06
CA ALA A 203 33.51 -6.34 -9.45
C ALA A 203 34.42 -5.94 -8.27
N VAL A 204 33.91 -5.15 -7.32
CA VAL A 204 34.63 -4.82 -6.07
C VAL A 204 34.95 -6.10 -5.29
N ARG A 205 33.92 -6.94 -5.09
CA ARG A 205 34.08 -8.19 -4.34
C ARG A 205 35.02 -9.18 -5.03
N LEU A 206 34.98 -9.24 -6.37
CA LEU A 206 35.90 -10.05 -7.18
C LEU A 206 37.37 -9.64 -7.01
N ARG A 207 37.66 -8.34 -6.86
CA ARG A 207 39.03 -7.86 -6.62
C ARG A 207 39.57 -8.29 -5.26
N GLY A 208 38.70 -8.41 -4.26
CA GLY A 208 39.04 -8.90 -2.91
C GLY A 208 39.22 -10.40 -2.82
N TRP A 209 39.01 -11.15 -3.91
CA TRP A 209 39.19 -12.61 -3.96
C TRP A 209 40.65 -13.02 -4.23
N ARG A 210 41.54 -12.06 -4.48
CA ARG A 210 42.97 -12.32 -4.71
C ARG A 210 43.68 -12.60 -3.39
#